data_AF-A0A3T0D336-F1
#
_entry.id   AF-A0A3T0D336-F1
#
_cell.length_a   1.000
_cell.length_b   1.000
_cell.length_c   1.000
_cell.angle_alpha   90.00
_cell.angle_beta   90.00
_cell.angle_gamma   90.00
#
_symmetry.space_group_name_H-M   'P 1'
#
loop_
_entity.id
_entity.type
_entity.pdbx_description
1 polymer ?
#
loop_
_entity_poly.entity_id
_entity_poly.type
_entity_poly.pdbx_seq_one_letter_code
_entity_poly.pdbx_strand_id
1 'polypeptide(L)'
;MLKILELKNSKNKGIIQCKQYHLKGETNYYKIDPDYGTEKDFQNFLGKTHKMGFKVILDMMMNHTPSQHPWFIEASTNKNSKYRNYYIWADSKTNINQLSAFGPRQWYKKGDSYYYALSKN
;
A
#
# COMPACT_ATOMS: atom_id res chain seq x y z
N MET A 1 -3.33 -1.05 2.80
CA MET A 1 -4.59 -1.68 2.35
C MET A 1 -4.91 -2.85 3.26
N LEU A 2 -6.12 -2.96 3.80
CA LEU A 2 -6.67 -4.25 4.26
C LEU A 2 -7.62 -4.71 3.16
N LYS A 3 -7.29 -5.79 2.46
CA LYS A 3 -8.23 -6.41 1.52
C LYS A 3 -8.42 -7.85 1.94
N ILE A 4 -9.65 -8.26 2.20
CA ILE A 4 -9.93 -9.65 2.57
C ILE A 4 -9.77 -10.49 1.30
N LEU A 5 -8.63 -11.17 1.19
CA LEU A 5 -8.25 -12.01 0.05
C LEU A 5 -8.96 -13.36 0.07
N GLU A 6 -9.29 -13.88 1.25
CA GLU A 6 -9.86 -15.21 1.34
C GLU A 6 -10.65 -15.41 2.63
N LEU A 7 -11.80 -16.08 2.48
CA LEU A 7 -12.57 -16.67 3.57
C LEU A 7 -12.52 -18.19 3.43
N LYS A 8 -11.70 -18.90 4.21
CA LYS A 8 -11.65 -20.38 4.18
C LYS A 8 -12.50 -21.00 5.29
N ASN A 9 -13.51 -21.80 4.95
CA ASN A 9 -14.24 -22.63 5.92
C ASN A 9 -13.69 -24.06 5.95
N SER A 10 -13.42 -24.59 7.14
CA SER A 10 -12.99 -25.98 7.35
C SER A 10 -13.99 -27.02 6.83
N LYS A 11 -15.27 -26.66 6.67
CA LYS A 11 -16.35 -27.58 6.26
C LYS A 11 -16.77 -27.45 4.78
N ASN A 12 -16.41 -26.37 4.09
CA ASN A 12 -16.71 -26.15 2.66
C ASN A 12 -15.61 -25.29 2.05
N LYS A 13 -14.90 -25.80 1.02
CA LYS A 13 -13.81 -25.12 0.29
C LYS A 13 -14.33 -24.00 -0.62
N GLY A 14 -15.08 -23.05 -0.09
CA GLY A 14 -15.58 -21.88 -0.84
C GLY A 14 -14.69 -20.66 -0.64
N ILE A 15 -14.25 -20.04 -1.73
CA ILE A 15 -13.61 -18.71 -1.72
C ILE A 15 -14.72 -17.68 -1.89
N ILE A 16 -14.90 -16.78 -0.92
CA ILE A 16 -15.79 -15.64 -1.06
C ILE A 16 -14.93 -14.43 -1.44
N GLN A 17 -15.04 -14.00 -2.70
CA GLN A 17 -14.35 -12.82 -3.19
C GLN A 17 -15.10 -11.55 -2.77
N CYS A 18 -14.48 -10.73 -1.93
CA CYS A 18 -14.98 -9.40 -1.61
C CYS A 18 -14.63 -8.42 -2.75
N LYS A 19 -15.56 -7.53 -3.12
CA LYS A 19 -15.38 -6.59 -4.24
C LYS A 19 -14.12 -5.73 -4.04
N GLN A 20 -13.34 -5.67 -5.11
CA GLN A 20 -12.13 -4.87 -5.21
C GLN A 20 -12.50 -3.40 -5.36
N TYR A 21 -12.01 -2.56 -4.46
CA TYR A 21 -12.04 -1.11 -4.61
C TYR A 21 -10.59 -0.64 -4.53
N HIS A 22 -10.12 0.01 -5.59
CA HIS A 22 -8.79 0.61 -5.64
C HIS A 22 -8.78 1.80 -4.69
N LEU A 23 -8.20 1.62 -3.51
CA LEU A 23 -8.04 2.70 -2.55
C LEU A 23 -7.03 3.73 -3.06
N LYS A 24 -7.35 5.00 -2.82
CA LYS A 24 -6.44 6.12 -2.99
C LYS A 24 -5.34 5.99 -1.93
N GLY A 25 -4.21 5.40 -2.31
CA GLY A 25 -2.90 5.47 -1.64
C GLY A 25 -2.94 5.49 -0.11
N GLU A 26 -2.70 4.34 0.52
CA GLU A 26 -2.67 4.28 1.98
C GLU A 26 -1.50 5.05 2.59
N THR A 27 -1.82 6.01 3.45
CA THR A 27 -0.86 6.77 4.26
C THR A 27 -0.69 6.18 5.67
N ASN A 28 -1.52 5.22 6.05
CA ASN A 28 -1.50 4.58 7.37
C ASN A 28 -1.94 3.11 7.31
N TYR A 29 -1.00 2.20 7.57
CA TYR A 29 -1.23 0.75 7.57
C TYR A 29 -2.03 0.22 8.76
N TYR A 30 -2.24 1.03 9.80
CA TYR A 30 -2.88 0.61 11.05
C TYR A 30 -4.34 1.07 11.18
N LYS A 31 -4.88 1.70 10.14
CA LYS A 31 -6.24 2.25 10.16
C LYS A 31 -7.11 1.63 9.06
N ILE A 32 -8.39 1.51 9.38
CA ILE A 32 -9.43 1.20 8.39
C ILE A 32 -9.73 2.50 7.63
N ASP A 33 -9.84 2.39 6.31
CA ASP A 33 -10.29 3.51 5.48
C ASP A 33 -11.74 3.86 5.88
N PRO A 34 -12.06 5.14 6.15
CA PRO A 34 -13.40 5.55 6.53
C PRO A 34 -14.52 5.11 5.56
N ASP A 35 -14.20 4.96 4.26
CA ASP A 35 -15.17 4.47 3.27
C ASP A 35 -15.60 3.00 3.53
N TYR A 36 -14.83 2.25 4.32
CA TYR A 36 -15.14 0.89 4.76
C TYR A 36 -15.62 0.79 6.22
N GLY A 37 -15.75 1.92 6.91
CA GLY A 37 -16.22 2.00 8.29
C GLY A 37 -15.09 2.10 9.32
N THR A 38 -15.37 1.62 10.53
CA THR A 38 -14.49 1.80 11.69
C THR A 38 -13.70 0.54 12.05
N GLU A 39 -12.70 0.68 12.92
CA GLU A 39 -12.00 -0.46 13.54
C GLU A 39 -12.99 -1.40 14.26
N LYS A 40 -14.04 -0.84 14.87
CA LYS A 40 -15.09 -1.62 15.54
C LYS A 40 -15.91 -2.44 14.54
N ASP A 41 -16.22 -1.87 13.37
CA ASP A 41 -16.91 -2.58 12.30
C ASP A 41 -16.07 -3.74 11.79
N PHE A 42 -14.77 -3.51 11.61
CA PHE A 42 -13.83 -4.57 11.23
C PHE A 42 -13.73 -5.68 12.29
N GLN A 43 -13.64 -5.34 13.58
CA GLN A 43 -13.65 -6.32 14.67
C GLN A 43 -14.95 -7.13 14.72
N ASN A 44 -16.10 -6.47 14.53
CA ASN A 44 -17.40 -7.14 14.45
C ASN A 44 -17.47 -8.10 13.26
N PHE A 45 -16.97 -7.68 12.11
CA PHE A 45 -16.85 -8.52 10.91
C PHE A 45 -16.00 -9.76 11.20
N LEU A 46 -14.80 -9.60 11.76
CA LEU A 46 -13.92 -10.72 12.12
C LEU A 46 -14.60 -11.68 13.09
N GLY A 47 -15.26 -11.16 14.13
CA GLY A 47 -15.95 -11.95 15.13
C GLY A 47 -17.07 -12.82 14.54
N LYS A 48 -17.93 -12.25 13.68
CA LYS A 48 -18.99 -12.99 12.98
C LYS A 48 -18.42 -14.05 12.03
N THR A 49 -17.40 -13.66 11.27
CA THR A 49 -16.77 -14.51 10.26
C THR A 49 -16.09 -15.72 10.88
N HIS A 50 -15.34 -15.53 11.97
CA HIS A 50 -14.70 -16.62 12.69
C HIS A 50 -15.71 -17.56 13.34
N LYS A 51 -16.82 -17.06 13.89
CA LYS A 51 -17.92 -17.90 14.42
C LYS A 51 -18.54 -18.81 13.36
N MET A 52 -18.56 -18.38 12.10
CA MET A 52 -19.03 -19.17 10.97
C MET A 52 -17.98 -20.19 10.47
N GLY A 53 -16.82 -20.27 11.12
CA GLY A 53 -15.75 -21.20 10.77
C GLY A 53 -14.84 -20.72 9.63
N PHE A 54 -14.98 -19.46 9.20
CA PHE A 54 -14.12 -18.88 8.18
C PHE A 54 -12.82 -18.32 8.76
N LYS A 55 -11.75 -18.32 7.96
CA LYS A 55 -10.49 -17.60 8.24
C LYS A 55 -10.35 -16.43 7.28
N VAL A 56 -9.93 -15.27 7.79
CA VAL A 56 -9.74 -14.04 7.00
C VAL A 56 -8.26 -13.86 6.68
N ILE A 57 -7.94 -13.70 5.39
CA ILE A 57 -6.59 -13.31 4.92
C ILE A 57 -6.65 -11.87 4.44
N LEU A 58 -5.66 -11.05 4.80
CA LEU A 58 -5.55 -9.66 4.37
C LEU A 58 -4.47 -9.50 3.30
N ASP A 59 -4.76 -8.75 2.23
CA ASP A 59 -3.78 -8.27 1.26
C ASP A 59 -2.94 -7.17 1.90
N MET A 60 -1.64 -7.19 1.67
CA MET A 60 -0.72 -6.21 2.22
C MET A 60 0.22 -5.72 1.11
N MET A 61 -0.01 -4.48 0.65
CA MET A 61 0.88 -3.83 -0.31
C MET A 61 2.09 -3.24 0.41
N MET A 62 3.23 -3.94 0.33
CA MET A 62 4.50 -3.50 0.94
C MET A 62 5.49 -2.92 -0.09
N ASN A 63 5.23 -3.08 -1.38
CA ASN A 63 6.18 -2.70 -2.43
C ASN A 63 6.34 -1.17 -2.59
N HIS A 64 5.30 -0.39 -2.27
CA HIS A 64 5.30 1.06 -2.45
C HIS A 64 4.28 1.74 -1.54
N THR A 65 4.50 3.04 -1.29
CA THR A 65 3.56 3.93 -0.60
C THR A 65 3.19 5.09 -1.53
N PRO A 66 2.05 5.78 -1.33
CA PRO A 66 1.78 7.05 -2.00
C PRO A 66 2.82 8.11 -1.63
N SER A 67 2.97 9.13 -2.49
CA SER A 67 3.83 10.29 -2.23
C SER A 67 3.36 11.17 -1.06
N GLN A 68 2.11 10.99 -0.61
CA GLN A 68 1.55 11.65 0.56
C GLN A 68 1.83 10.90 1.87
N HIS A 69 2.45 9.71 1.82
CA HIS A 69 2.79 8.95 3.03
C HIS A 69 3.80 9.74 3.88
N PRO A 70 3.63 9.83 5.21
CA PRO A 70 4.55 10.58 6.09
C PRO A 70 6.02 10.19 5.91
N TRP A 71 6.29 8.89 5.76
CA TRP A 71 7.64 8.37 5.47
C TRP A 71 8.23 8.98 4.19
N PHE A 72 7.47 9.03 3.09
CA PHE A 72 7.96 9.60 1.84
C PHE A 72 8.16 11.11 1.95
N ILE A 73 7.21 11.81 2.59
CA ILE A 73 7.31 13.25 2.81
C ILE A 73 8.63 13.55 3.53
N GLU A 74 8.90 12.90 4.67
CA GLU A 74 10.11 13.12 5.46
C GLU A 74 11.38 12.69 4.70
N ALA A 75 11.38 11.54 4.04
CA ALA A 75 12.50 11.07 3.22
C ALA A 75 12.82 12.01 2.05
N SER A 76 11.80 12.67 1.50
CA SER A 76 11.93 13.55 0.34
C SER A 76 12.35 14.97 0.68
N THR A 77 12.08 15.43 1.90
CA THR A 77 12.45 16.77 2.38
C THR A 77 13.75 16.76 3.19
N ASN A 78 14.11 15.64 3.81
CA ASN A 78 15.31 15.51 4.63
C ASN A 78 16.16 14.29 4.21
N LYS A 79 17.34 14.55 3.61
CA LYS A 79 18.29 13.50 3.20
C LYS A 79 18.86 12.70 4.37
N ASN A 80 18.82 13.23 5.60
CA ASN A 80 19.25 12.55 6.82
C ASN A 80 18.10 11.89 7.59
N SER A 81 16.87 11.90 7.04
CA SER A 81 15.73 11.21 7.68
C SER A 81 16.01 9.72 7.82
N LYS A 82 15.58 9.13 8.94
CA LYS A 82 15.58 7.67 9.13
C LYS A 82 14.77 6.94 8.04
N TYR A 83 13.82 7.61 7.40
CA TYR A 83 13.01 7.06 6.30
C TYR A 83 13.65 7.24 4.93
N ARG A 84 14.80 7.93 4.81
CA ARG A 84 15.44 8.16 3.51
C ARG A 84 15.69 6.85 2.76
N ASN A 85 16.21 5.86 3.46
CA ASN A 85 16.55 4.55 2.91
C ASN A 85 15.35 3.60 2.76
N TYR A 86 14.13 4.04 3.08
CA TYR A 86 12.91 3.26 2.77
C TYR A 86 12.52 3.39 1.29
N TYR A 87 13.09 4.37 0.59
CA TYR A 87 12.81 4.65 -0.82
C TYR A 87 14.09 4.60 -1.64
N ILE A 88 13.90 4.38 -2.95
CA ILE A 88 15.01 4.30 -3.90
C ILE A 88 15.23 5.68 -4.51
N TRP A 89 16.47 6.16 -4.41
CA TRP A 89 16.91 7.46 -4.91
C TRP A 89 17.94 7.26 -6.01
N ALA A 90 17.88 8.11 -7.03
CA ALA A 90 18.84 8.08 -8.12
C ALA A 90 20.24 8.45 -7.62
N ASP A 91 21.23 7.79 -8.19
CA ASP A 91 22.64 8.08 -8.02
C ASP A 91 23.28 8.50 -9.36
N SER A 92 24.61 8.69 -9.35
CA SER A 92 25.38 9.05 -10.54
C SER A 92 25.29 8.05 -11.70
N LYS A 93 24.89 6.80 -11.45
CA LYS A 93 24.80 5.73 -12.46
C LYS A 93 23.38 5.55 -12.98
N THR A 94 22.41 6.26 -12.41
CA THR A 94 20.99 6.08 -12.70
C THR A 94 20.61 6.73 -14.03
N ASN A 95 20.01 5.95 -14.94
CA ASN A 95 19.39 6.49 -16.14
C ASN A 95 18.03 7.12 -15.78
N ILE A 96 18.03 8.43 -15.52
CA ILE A 96 16.80 9.18 -15.16
C ILE A 96 15.73 9.21 -16.26
N ASN A 97 16.07 8.84 -17.50
CA ASN A 97 15.13 8.76 -18.63
C ASN A 97 14.56 7.36 -18.84
N GLN A 98 14.85 6.40 -17.96
CA GLN A 98 14.28 5.06 -18.00
C GLN A 98 12.74 5.12 -17.99
N LEU A 99 12.11 4.34 -18.86
CA LEU A 99 10.66 4.19 -18.94
C LEU A 99 10.13 3.32 -17.79
N SER A 100 8.93 3.64 -17.29
CA SER A 100 8.23 2.81 -16.31
C SER A 100 7.36 1.78 -17.01
N ALA A 101 7.11 0.64 -16.36
CA ALA A 101 6.10 -0.31 -16.79
C ALA A 101 4.67 0.26 -16.76
N PHE A 102 4.43 1.34 -16.01
CA PHE A 102 3.12 1.93 -15.77
C PHE A 102 3.03 3.40 -16.18
N GLY A 103 3.99 3.92 -16.95
CA GLY A 103 3.99 5.32 -17.35
C GLY A 103 5.24 5.77 -18.11
N PRO A 104 5.32 7.05 -18.49
CA PRO A 104 6.35 7.54 -19.39
C PRO A 104 7.76 7.58 -18.77
N ARG A 105 7.89 7.58 -17.44
CA ARG A 105 9.21 7.61 -16.75
C ARG A 105 9.18 6.85 -15.44
N GLN A 106 10.33 6.27 -15.09
CA GLN A 106 10.56 5.51 -13.85
C GLN A 106 11.10 6.37 -12.70
N TRP A 107 11.77 7.48 -13.04
CA TRP A 107 12.43 8.38 -12.10
C TRP A 107 11.81 9.78 -12.15
N TYR A 108 11.52 10.35 -10.99
CA TYR A 108 10.85 11.65 -10.87
C TYR A 108 11.64 12.61 -9.98
N LYS A 109 11.73 13.88 -10.40
CA LYS A 109 12.45 14.92 -9.66
C LYS A 109 11.68 15.38 -8.41
N LYS A 110 12.39 15.56 -7.29
CA LYS A 110 11.93 16.18 -6.04
C LYS A 110 13.10 16.91 -5.37
N GLY A 111 13.04 18.24 -5.35
CA GLY A 111 14.19 19.07 -4.95
C GLY A 111 15.41 18.75 -5.82
N ASP A 112 16.55 18.53 -5.17
CA ASP A 112 17.83 18.16 -5.80
C ASP A 112 18.04 16.64 -5.90
N SER A 113 16.97 15.86 -5.97
CA SER A 113 17.03 14.41 -6.06
C SER A 113 16.00 13.87 -7.04
N TYR A 114 16.23 12.64 -7.51
CA TYR A 114 15.25 11.87 -8.25
C TYR A 114 14.91 10.62 -7.43
N TYR A 115 13.63 10.25 -7.40
CA TYR A 115 13.14 9.06 -6.72
C TYR A 115 12.49 8.10 -7.71
N TYR A 116 12.56 6.81 -7.40
CA TYR A 116 11.89 5.75 -8.15
C TYR A 116 10.40 5.71 -7.79
N ALA A 117 9.51 5.68 -8.79
CA ALA A 117 8.08 5.48 -8.55
C ALA A 117 7.41 4.72 -9.69
N LEU A 118 6.41 3.90 -9.37
CA LEU A 118 5.66 3.12 -10.36
C LEU A 118 4.89 4.05 -11.32
N SER A 119 4.24 5.07 -10.77
CA SER A 119 3.57 6.13 -11.53
C SER A 119 3.64 7.45 -10.77
N LYS A 120 3.36 8.54 -11.48
CA LYS A 120 3.15 9.87 -10.88
C LYS A 120 1.78 10.35 -11.35
N ASN A 121 0.87 10.48 -10.38
CA ASN A 121 -0.41 11.16 -10.55
C ASN A 121 -0.21 12.66 -10.37
#